data_AF-A0A0N0SW81-F1
#
_entry.id   AF-A0A0N0SW81-F1
#
_cell.length_a   1.000
_cell.length_b   1.000
_cell.length_c   1.000
_cell.angle_alpha   90.00
_cell.angle_beta   90.00
_cell.angle_gamma   90.00
#
_symmetry.space_group_name_H-M   'P 1'
#
loop_
_entity.id
_entity.type
_entity.pdbx_description
1 polymer ?
#
loop_
_entity_poly.entity_id
_entity_poly.type
_entity_poly.pdbx_seq_one_letter_code
_entity_poly.pdbx_strand_id
1 'polypeptide(L)'
;WNDLGAALFTDFAKLPPKQRNHIWLTFLHPQVRGLHRDWTRAAREYVAFLRMDAARYPDDPELAQLVGELSLKDADFGTWWS
;
A
#
# COMPACT_ATOMS: atom_id res chain seq x y z
N TRP A 1 -10.34 7.65 -7.71
CA TRP A 1 -11.10 6.40 -7.47
C TRP A 1 -12.47 6.52 -8.13
N ASN A 2 -13.22 5.43 -8.26
CA ASN A 2 -14.61 5.41 -8.74
C ASN A 2 -15.51 4.68 -7.72
N ASP A 3 -16.83 4.70 -7.94
CA ASP A 3 -17.81 4.15 -6.98
C ASP A 3 -17.67 2.64 -6.79
N LEU A 4 -17.35 1.90 -7.85
CA LEU A 4 -17.14 0.45 -7.77
C LEU A 4 -15.92 0.10 -6.90
N GLY A 5 -14.82 0.85 -7.04
CA GLY A 5 -13.65 0.68 -6.20
C GLY A 5 -13.94 1.02 -4.74
N ALA A 6 -14.75 2.05 -4.48
CA ALA A 6 -15.14 2.42 -3.12
C ALA A 6 -16.06 1.38 -2.47
N ALA A 7 -16.99 0.80 -3.24
CA ALA A 7 -17.85 -0.28 -2.77
C ALA A 7 -17.07 -1.57 -2.49
N LEU A 8 -16.02 -1.85 -3.26
CA LEU A 8 -15.20 -3.05 -3.09
C LEU A 8 -14.23 -2.94 -1.90
N PHE A 9 -13.48 -1.84 -1.81
CA PHE A 9 -12.39 -1.73 -0.84
C PHE A 9 -12.82 -1.02 0.44
N THR A 10 -13.22 0.25 0.32
CA THR A 10 -13.72 1.10 1.40
C THR A 10 -14.09 2.46 0.83
N ASP A 11 -14.85 3.24 1.59
CA ASP A 11 -15.15 4.63 1.26
C ASP A 11 -13.88 5.51 1.39
N PHE A 12 -13.15 5.66 0.29
CA PHE A 12 -11.93 6.47 0.23
C PHE A 12 -12.15 7.92 0.66
N ALA A 13 -13.36 8.47 0.49
CA ALA A 13 -13.64 9.86 0.86
C ALA A 13 -13.60 10.07 2.39
N LYS A 14 -13.88 9.01 3.17
CA LYS A 14 -13.80 9.03 4.64
C LYS A 14 -12.40 8.86 5.19
N LEU A 15 -11.44 8.45 4.35
CA LEU A 15 -10.05 8.30 4.76
C LEU A 15 -9.31 9.65 4.71
N PRO A 16 -8.35 9.92 5.60
CA PRO A 16 -7.40 11.02 5.46
C PRO A 16 -6.65 10.92 4.11
N PRO A 17 -6.32 12.04 3.45
CA PRO A 17 -5.68 12.02 2.12
C PRO A 17 -4.45 11.09 2.02
N LYS A 18 -3.59 11.07 3.04
CA LYS A 18 -2.38 10.22 3.09
C LYS A 18 -2.69 8.71 3.15
N GLN A 19 -3.90 8.32 3.54
CA GLN A 19 -4.33 6.92 3.64
C GLN A 19 -5.16 6.48 2.43
N ARG A 20 -5.40 7.36 1.45
CA ARG A 20 -6.12 7.05 0.19
C ARG A 20 -5.23 6.38 -0.86
N ASN A 21 -4.15 5.74 -0.43
CA ASN A 21 -3.26 4.95 -1.28
C ASN A 21 -3.62 3.47 -1.15
N HIS A 22 -3.84 2.78 -2.26
CA HIS A 22 -4.27 1.38 -2.23
C HIS A 22 -3.21 0.45 -1.61
N ILE A 23 -1.93 0.66 -1.90
CA ILE A 23 -0.85 -0.14 -1.31
C ILE A 23 -0.81 0.08 0.20
N TRP A 24 -0.92 1.33 0.66
CA TRP A 24 -1.04 1.62 2.09
C TRP A 24 -2.19 0.83 2.75
N LEU A 25 -3.36 0.81 2.12
CA LEU A 25 -4.53 0.08 2.62
C LEU A 25 -4.32 -1.43 2.63
N THR A 26 -3.69 -2.01 1.60
CA THR A 26 -3.40 -3.45 1.55
C THR A 26 -2.52 -3.89 2.72
N PHE A 27 -1.59 -3.05 3.18
CA PHE A 27 -0.73 -3.38 4.32
C PHE A 27 -1.37 -3.03 5.68
N LEU A 28 -1.92 -1.82 5.81
CA LEU A 28 -2.25 -1.22 7.12
C LEU A 28 -3.74 -1.07 7.41
N HIS A 29 -4.63 -1.38 6.47
CA HIS A 29 -6.08 -1.35 6.71
C HIS A 29 -6.65 -2.78 6.82
N PRO A 30 -7.02 -3.26 8.03
CA PRO A 30 -7.37 -4.65 8.27
C PRO A 30 -8.47 -5.21 7.35
N GLN A 31 -9.50 -4.41 7.07
CA GLN A 31 -10.58 -4.82 6.18
C GLN A 31 -10.09 -5.04 4.75
N VAL A 32 -9.25 -4.14 4.21
CA VAL A 32 -8.77 -4.22 2.82
C VAL A 32 -7.78 -5.36 2.70
N ARG A 33 -6.89 -5.53 3.69
CA ARG A 33 -6.02 -6.70 3.82
C ARG A 33 -6.80 -8.02 3.77
N GLY A 34 -7.90 -8.11 4.51
CA GLY A 34 -8.77 -9.29 4.57
C GLY A 34 -9.55 -9.61 3.29
N LEU A 35 -9.63 -8.69 2.32
CA LEU A 35 -10.26 -8.96 1.01
C LEU A 35 -9.38 -9.81 0.09
N HIS A 36 -8.08 -9.85 0.33
CA HIS A 36 -7.16 -10.66 -0.47
C HIS A 36 -7.21 -12.12 -0.01
N ARG A 37 -7.64 -13.02 -0.91
CA ARG A 37 -7.60 -14.47 -0.66
C ARG A 37 -6.17 -14.97 -0.39
N ASP A 38 -5.20 -14.43 -1.13
CA ASP A 38 -3.77 -14.66 -0.93
C ASP A 38 -3.10 -13.29 -0.79
N TRP A 39 -3.17 -12.77 0.43
CA TRP A 39 -2.62 -11.46 0.76
C TRP A 39 -1.11 -11.41 0.53
N THR A 40 -0.38 -12.46 0.93
CA THR A 40 1.09 -12.51 0.81
C THR A 40 1.55 -12.37 -0.64
N ARG A 41 0.87 -13.06 -1.57
CA ARG A 41 1.18 -12.91 -3.00
C ARG A 41 0.94 -11.48 -3.48
N ALA A 42 -0.24 -10.92 -3.22
CA ALA A 42 -0.59 -9.57 -3.67
C ALA A 42 0.36 -8.52 -3.07
N ALA A 43 0.67 -8.63 -1.78
CA ALA A 43 1.56 -7.73 -1.07
C ALA A 43 2.98 -7.75 -1.65
N ARG A 44 3.53 -8.92 -1.99
CA ARG A 44 4.84 -9.03 -2.65
C ARG A 44 4.84 -8.43 -4.06
N GLU A 45 3.75 -8.55 -4.81
CA GLU A 45 3.60 -7.87 -6.10
C GLU A 45 3.62 -6.34 -5.92
N TYR A 46 2.94 -5.79 -4.92
CA TYR A 46 3.00 -4.36 -4.61
C TYR A 46 4.39 -3.88 -4.15
N VAL A 47 5.11 -4.68 -3.37
CA VAL A 47 6.52 -4.36 -3.01
C VAL A 47 7.39 -4.28 -4.26
N ALA A 48 7.21 -5.18 -5.23
CA ALA A 48 7.93 -5.13 -6.50
C ALA A 48 7.60 -3.86 -7.29
N PHE A 49 6.33 -3.44 -7.36
CA PHE A 49 5.95 -2.17 -8.00
C PHE A 49 6.58 -0.96 -7.31
N LEU A 50 6.56 -0.90 -5.98
CA LEU A 50 7.21 0.19 -5.23
C LEU A 50 8.72 0.25 -5.50
N ARG A 51 9.39 -0.89 -5.65
CA ARG A 51 10.82 -0.91 -6.03
C ARG A 51 11.05 -0.37 -7.43
N MET A 52 10.19 -0.73 -8.38
CA MET A 52 10.26 -0.20 -9.74
C MET A 52 10.06 1.32 -9.76
N ASP A 53 9.07 1.82 -9.02
CA ASP A 53 8.80 3.25 -8.91
C ASP A 53 9.94 3.98 -8.20
N ALA A 54 10.52 3.42 -7.14
CA ALA A 54 11.65 4.02 -6.42
C ALA A 54 12.91 4.09 -7.28
N ALA A 55 13.13 3.10 -8.15
CA ALA A 55 14.21 3.15 -9.13
C ALA A 55 13.98 4.22 -10.21
N ARG A 56 12.72 4.48 -10.57
CA ARG A 56 12.35 5.47 -11.59
C ARG A 56 12.31 6.91 -11.05
N TYR A 57 11.95 7.07 -9.79
CA TYR A 57 11.75 8.36 -9.12
C TYR A 57 12.49 8.38 -7.77
N PRO A 58 13.84 8.36 -7.77
CA PRO A 58 14.64 8.22 -6.55
C PRO A 58 14.48 9.38 -5.56
N ASP A 59 14.12 10.57 -6.05
CA ASP A 59 13.96 11.78 -5.24
C ASP A 59 12.48 12.09 -4.88
N ASP A 60 11.55 11.15 -5.10
CA ASP A 60 10.14 11.35 -4.78
C ASP A 60 9.91 11.27 -3.24
N PRO A 61 9.59 12.40 -2.57
CA PRO A 61 9.42 12.42 -1.13
C PRO A 61 8.16 11.70 -0.65
N GLU A 62 7.10 11.62 -1.47
CA GLU A 62 5.87 10.93 -1.10
C GLU A 62 6.07 9.42 -1.14
N LEU A 63 6.79 8.93 -2.15
CA LEU A 63 7.18 7.52 -2.24
C LEU A 63 8.09 7.10 -1.08
N ALA A 64 9.11 7.92 -0.78
CA ALA A 64 10.00 7.69 0.36
C ALA A 64 9.22 7.67 1.69
N GLN A 65 8.26 8.59 1.87
CA GLN A 65 7.39 8.62 3.04
C GLN A 65 6.55 7.35 3.15
N LEU A 66 5.93 6.89 2.06
CA LEU A 66 5.12 5.68 2.04
C LEU A 66 5.93 4.44 2.39
N VAL A 67 7.07 4.23 1.74
CA VAL A 67 7.97 3.10 1.99
C VAL A 67 8.47 3.10 3.43
N GLY A 68 8.86 4.27 3.95
CA GLY A 68 9.31 4.41 5.33
C GLY A 68 8.21 4.07 6.33
N GLU A 69 6.99 4.55 6.12
CA GLU A 69 5.86 4.22 6.98
C GLU A 69 5.53 2.71 6.95
N LEU A 70 5.48 2.10 5.77
CA LEU A 70 5.18 0.68 5.62
C LEU A 70 6.27 -0.20 6.26
N SER A 71 7.54 0.15 6.09
CA SER A 71 8.68 -0.55 6.70
C SER A 71 8.65 -0.52 8.23
N LEU A 72 8.12 0.56 8.82
CA LEU A 72 8.01 0.71 10.27
C LEU A 72 6.78 0.01 10.86
N LYS A 73 5.68 -0.05 10.12
CA LYS A 73 4.37 -0.48 10.65
C LYS A 73 3.98 -1.90 10.27
N ASP A 74 4.60 -2.50 9.27
CA ASP A 74 4.33 -3.87 8.84
C ASP A 74 5.64 -4.67 8.69
N ALA A 75 5.78 -5.71 9.51
CA ALA A 75 7.02 -6.50 9.56
C ALA A 75 7.27 -7.29 8.27
N ASP A 76 6.22 -7.75 7.61
CA ASP A 76 6.33 -8.48 6.34
C ASP A 76 6.84 -7.53 5.25
N PHE A 77 6.30 -6.31 5.17
CA PHE A 77 6.79 -5.26 4.27
C PHE A 77 8.26 -4.96 4.53
N GLY A 78 8.65 -4.69 5.78
CA GLY A 78 10.04 -4.39 6.13
C GLY A 78 11.00 -5.52 5.74
N THR A 79 10.57 -6.77 5.92
CA THR A 79 11.33 -7.96 5.50
C THR A 79 11.46 -8.03 3.99
N TRP A 80 10.40 -7.77 3.23
CA TRP A 80 10.44 -7.87 1.78
C TRP A 80 11.08 -6.68 1.10
N TRP A 81 11.14 -5.51 1.74
CA TRP A 81 11.75 -4.29 1.22
C TRP A 81 13.27 -4.24 1.41
N SER A 82 13.77 -4.83 2.50
CA SER A 82 15.21 -5.05 2.74
C SER A 82 15.87 -5.81 1.59
#